data_AF-A0AAU4A067-F1
#
_entry.id   AF-A0AAU4A067-F1
#
_cell.length_a   1.000
_cell.length_b   1.000
_cell.length_c   1.000
_cell.angle_alpha   90.00
_cell.angle_beta   90.00
_cell.angle_gamma   90.00
#
_symmetry.space_group_name_H-M   'P 1'
#
loop_
_entity.id
_entity.type
_entity.pdbx_description
1 polymer ?
#
loop_
_entity_poly.entity_id
_entity_poly.type
_entity_poly.pdbx_seq_one_letter_code
_entity_poly.pdbx_strand_id
1 'polypeptide(L)'
;MTGLFVPVDHVVALGRAHLTPGALLADPAVMRQPQVELPNPHGGGRHGGIGWSLDEWDGQQVVSHSGDTIGQHAALWALPEFGTTVAVLINGGRSVEFQHHLVSELLHGLHGVRVPTPLAPPDRPVYVEVEPLTGVYERAGSRIHVTSRNGRLSLAMLDPTRSPSSTPREITSLLTAIWQDRAGPAEACAEVRGANDPGRSPSSTPRQVTGLLAAIWRNEAGTAQACAEVRDIMSRQVLQHRLVSGFPDGVRTAGKTGTDFAVRNEAGVVEYPDNKRYAVGVFLRTGSPATRQPLVDRAIGEAARAAVGHLRSQP
;
A
#
# COMPACT_ATOMS: atom_id res chain seq x y z
N MET A 1 5.53 -8.79 -7.95
CA MET A 1 4.14 -8.57 -7.53
C MET A 1 4.07 -9.28 -6.19
N THR A 2 4.03 -8.55 -5.08
CA THR A 2 3.86 -9.15 -3.74
C THR A 2 2.44 -8.81 -3.30
N GLY A 3 1.57 -9.82 -3.26
CA GLY A 3 0.14 -9.67 -3.01
C GLY A 3 -0.35 -10.57 -1.88
N LEU A 4 0.52 -10.82 -0.90
CA LEU A 4 0.23 -11.68 0.23
C LEU A 4 -0.50 -10.87 1.32
N PHE A 5 -1.72 -11.27 1.64
CA PHE A 5 -2.47 -10.78 2.78
C PHE A 5 -2.43 -11.84 3.87
N VAL A 6 -1.86 -11.51 5.02
CA VAL A 6 -1.71 -12.42 6.15
C VAL A 6 -1.90 -11.65 7.47
N PRO A 7 -2.43 -12.30 8.51
CA PRO A 7 -2.49 -11.69 9.84
C PRO A 7 -1.10 -11.57 10.46
N VAL A 8 -0.95 -10.69 11.46
CA VAL A 8 0.36 -10.33 12.03
C VAL A 8 1.06 -11.51 12.72
N ASP A 9 0.29 -12.43 13.31
CA ASP A 9 0.79 -13.64 13.96
C ASP A 9 1.49 -14.59 12.97
N HIS A 10 0.99 -14.70 11.74
CA HIS A 10 1.66 -15.45 10.68
C HIS A 10 3.00 -14.81 10.28
N VAL A 11 3.08 -13.48 10.27
CA VAL A 11 4.34 -12.75 10.00
C VAL A 11 5.35 -12.96 11.12
N VAL A 12 4.90 -12.95 12.38
CA VAL A 12 5.74 -13.29 13.54
C VAL A 12 6.20 -14.74 13.49
N ALA A 13 5.32 -15.68 13.13
CA ALA A 13 5.67 -17.09 12.99
C ALA A 13 6.73 -17.30 11.89
N LEU A 14 6.61 -16.60 10.77
CA LEU A 14 7.62 -16.59 9.70
C LEU A 14 8.97 -16.10 10.21
N GLY A 15 9.02 -14.97 10.92
CA GLY A 15 10.26 -14.45 11.48
C GLY A 15 10.90 -15.42 12.49
N ARG A 16 10.09 -16.01 13.38
CA ARG A 16 10.55 -17.05 14.32
C ARG A 16 11.13 -18.28 13.63
N ALA A 17 10.49 -18.74 12.56
CA ALA A 17 10.99 -19.87 11.78
C ALA A 17 12.38 -19.61 11.17
N HIS A 18 12.73 -18.34 10.90
CA HIS A 18 14.06 -17.95 10.45
C HIS A 18 15.09 -17.80 11.59
N LEU A 19 14.67 -17.89 12.85
CA LEU A 19 15.54 -17.94 14.02
C LEU A 19 15.79 -19.38 14.51
N THR A 20 15.02 -20.36 14.04
CA THR A 20 15.05 -21.74 14.54
C THR A 20 15.43 -22.72 13.43
N PRO A 21 16.65 -23.29 13.45
CA PRO A 21 17.05 -24.36 12.52
C PRO A 21 16.04 -25.52 12.51
N GLY A 22 15.66 -25.97 11.33
CA GLY A 22 14.69 -27.05 11.13
C GLY A 22 13.21 -26.65 11.19
N ALA A 23 12.87 -25.41 11.56
CA ALA A 23 11.47 -24.97 11.61
C ALA A 23 10.86 -24.74 10.21
N LEU A 24 11.65 -24.14 9.31
CA LEU A 24 11.30 -23.96 7.89
C LEU A 24 12.42 -24.44 6.97
N LEU A 25 13.66 -24.10 7.31
CA LEU A 25 14.87 -24.48 6.59
C LEU A 25 15.79 -25.24 7.53
N ALA A 26 16.57 -26.19 6.99
CA ALA A 26 17.59 -26.91 7.77
C ALA A 26 18.55 -25.94 8.45
N ASP A 27 19.01 -24.92 7.73
CA ASP A 27 19.78 -23.80 8.28
C ASP A 27 19.27 -22.46 7.72
N PRO A 28 18.44 -21.70 8.48
CA PRO A 28 17.97 -20.39 8.06
C PRO A 28 19.05 -19.30 8.17
N ALA A 29 20.19 -19.56 8.83
CA ALA A 29 21.26 -18.57 8.96
C ALA A 29 21.87 -18.18 7.60
N VAL A 30 21.85 -19.09 6.63
CA VAL A 30 22.28 -18.83 5.25
C VAL A 30 21.56 -17.62 4.64
N MET A 31 20.26 -17.43 4.92
CA MET A 31 19.51 -16.29 4.36
C MET A 31 19.90 -14.94 4.97
N ARG A 32 20.59 -14.95 6.12
CA ARG A 32 21.02 -13.78 6.89
C ARG A 32 22.51 -13.48 6.74
N GLN A 33 23.19 -14.19 5.84
CA GLN A 33 24.58 -13.89 5.47
C GLN A 33 24.61 -12.71 4.49
N PRO A 34 25.52 -11.73 4.66
CA PRO A 34 25.70 -10.65 3.69
C PRO A 34 25.99 -11.18 2.29
N GLN A 35 25.12 -10.87 1.33
CA GLN A 35 25.30 -11.20 -0.09
C GLN A 35 25.76 -10.00 -0.91
N VAL A 36 25.27 -8.80 -0.53
CA VAL A 36 25.57 -7.55 -1.22
C VAL A 36 25.66 -6.41 -0.20
N GLU A 37 26.65 -5.54 -0.36
CA GLU A 37 26.70 -4.27 0.37
C GLU A 37 25.80 -3.24 -0.32
N LEU A 38 24.95 -2.56 0.45
CA LEU A 38 24.00 -1.61 -0.09
C LEU A 38 24.66 -0.22 -0.23
N PRO A 39 24.60 0.42 -1.42
CA PRO A 39 25.23 1.73 -1.65
C PRO A 39 24.72 2.85 -0.73
N ASN A 40 23.50 2.72 -0.24
CA ASN A 40 22.94 3.62 0.76
C ASN A 40 22.64 2.84 2.05
N PRO A 41 23.52 2.89 3.07
CA PRO A 41 23.35 2.12 4.30
C PRO A 41 22.20 2.66 5.18
N HIS A 42 21.63 3.82 4.85
CA HIS A 42 20.55 4.45 5.61
C HIS A 42 19.15 4.12 5.08
N GLY A 43 19.04 3.39 3.96
CA GLY A 43 17.76 3.13 3.28
C GLY A 43 17.08 1.81 3.64
N GLY A 44 17.75 0.91 4.36
CA GLY A 44 17.23 -0.42 4.66
C GLY A 44 18.32 -1.40 5.11
N GLY A 45 19.23 -0.94 5.96
CA GLY A 45 20.39 -1.71 6.42
C GLY A 45 21.62 -1.55 5.54
N ARG A 46 22.74 -2.10 6.00
CA ARG A 46 24.05 -2.04 5.33
C ARG A 46 24.22 -3.11 4.25
N HIS A 47 23.56 -4.25 4.41
CA HIS A 47 23.69 -5.36 3.48
C HIS A 47 22.34 -5.97 3.09
N GLY A 48 22.28 -6.56 1.91
CA GLY A 48 21.22 -7.48 1.52
C GLY A 48 21.64 -8.92 1.80
N GLY A 49 20.79 -9.66 2.50
CA GLY A 49 20.80 -11.12 2.55
C GLY A 49 19.91 -11.71 1.45
N ILE A 50 19.51 -12.98 1.60
CA ILE A 50 18.53 -13.61 0.70
C ILE A 50 17.13 -13.25 1.21
N GLY A 51 16.50 -12.25 0.60
CA GLY A 51 15.15 -11.81 0.99
C GLY A 51 15.10 -11.08 2.35
N TRP A 52 16.24 -10.56 2.82
CA TRP A 52 16.35 -9.83 4.08
C TRP A 52 17.26 -8.62 3.93
N SER A 53 16.90 -7.53 4.61
CA SER A 53 17.80 -6.42 4.94
C SER A 53 18.57 -6.75 6.20
N LEU A 54 19.88 -6.50 6.19
CA LEU A 54 20.79 -6.80 7.29
C LEU A 54 21.45 -5.52 7.80
N ASP A 55 21.42 -5.32 9.10
CA ASP A 55 22.02 -4.19 9.80
C ASP A 55 22.57 -4.61 11.17
N GLU A 56 23.22 -3.67 11.84
CA GLU A 56 23.73 -3.85 13.20
C GLU A 56 23.32 -2.66 14.07
N TRP A 57 22.56 -2.91 15.13
CA TRP A 57 22.10 -1.88 16.08
C TRP A 57 22.67 -2.20 17.46
N ASP A 58 23.44 -1.27 18.04
CA ASP A 58 24.15 -1.47 19.33
C ASP A 58 24.97 -2.78 19.38
N GLY A 59 25.62 -3.15 18.27
CA GLY A 59 26.43 -4.37 18.18
C GLY A 59 25.64 -5.67 18.02
N GLN A 60 24.32 -5.60 17.83
CA GLN A 60 23.44 -6.76 17.66
C GLN A 60 22.99 -6.87 16.20
N GLN A 61 22.99 -8.09 15.65
CA GLN A 61 22.49 -8.30 14.31
C GLN A 61 20.99 -8.02 14.26
N VAL A 62 20.57 -7.22 13.27
CA VAL A 62 19.17 -6.95 12.99
C VAL A 62 18.87 -7.36 11.57
N VAL A 63 17.88 -8.25 11.43
CA VAL A 63 17.39 -8.72 10.15
C VAL A 63 15.99 -8.20 9.96
N SER A 64 15.71 -7.56 8.83
CA SER A 64 14.43 -6.90 8.61
C SER A 64 13.91 -7.03 7.18
N HIS A 65 12.60 -6.87 7.03
CA HIS A 65 11.96 -6.72 5.74
C HIS A 65 10.71 -5.87 5.90
N SER A 66 10.47 -4.96 4.97
CA SER A 66 9.27 -4.14 4.92
C SER A 66 8.53 -4.32 3.60
N GLY A 67 7.26 -3.92 3.57
CA GLY A 67 6.44 -3.99 2.38
C GLY A 67 5.31 -2.98 2.45
N ASP A 68 5.13 -2.23 1.37
CA ASP A 68 4.12 -1.19 1.27
C ASP A 68 3.19 -1.45 0.08
N THR A 69 1.89 -1.25 0.28
CA THR A 69 0.89 -1.27 -0.78
C THR A 69 -0.29 -0.39 -0.37
N ILE A 70 -0.60 0.65 -1.15
CA ILE A 70 -1.73 1.61 -0.99
C ILE A 70 -2.39 1.62 0.40
N GLY A 71 -1.83 2.42 1.30
CA GLY A 71 -2.37 2.61 2.64
C GLY A 71 -2.27 1.37 3.54
N GLN A 72 -1.48 0.36 3.14
CA GLN A 72 -1.08 -0.79 3.95
C GLN A 72 0.45 -0.79 4.01
N HIS A 73 0.98 -0.98 5.21
CA HIS A 73 2.40 -1.04 5.48
C HIS A 73 2.67 -2.22 6.38
N ALA A 74 3.68 -3.00 6.06
CA ALA A 74 4.14 -4.13 6.85
C ALA A 74 5.63 -3.96 7.13
N ALA A 75 6.04 -4.27 8.35
CA ALA A 75 7.45 -4.39 8.69
C ALA A 75 7.66 -5.55 9.65
N LEU A 76 8.79 -6.23 9.47
CA LEU A 76 9.24 -7.38 10.24
C LEU A 76 10.69 -7.15 10.62
N TRP A 77 11.00 -7.33 11.90
CA TRP A 77 12.36 -7.35 12.45
C TRP A 77 12.57 -8.65 13.21
N ALA A 78 13.76 -9.21 13.09
CA ALA A 78 14.21 -10.37 13.83
C ALA A 78 15.62 -10.11 14.36
N LEU A 79 15.82 -10.38 15.66
CA LEU A 79 17.08 -10.27 16.35
C LEU A 79 17.53 -11.68 16.75
N PRO A 80 18.47 -12.28 16.00
CA PRO A 80 18.87 -13.67 16.20
C PRO A 80 19.40 -13.98 17.59
N GLU A 81 20.22 -13.09 18.15
CA GLU A 81 20.88 -13.22 19.45
C GLU A 81 19.87 -13.31 20.60
N PHE A 82 18.72 -12.63 20.46
CA PHE A 82 17.66 -12.62 21.46
C PHE A 82 16.51 -13.58 21.15
N GLY A 83 16.56 -14.32 20.03
CA GLY A 83 15.45 -15.17 19.58
C GLY A 83 14.14 -14.37 19.39
N THR A 84 14.23 -13.08 19.10
CA THR A 84 13.08 -12.16 19.14
C THR A 84 12.64 -11.76 17.73
N THR A 85 11.33 -11.70 17.54
CA THR A 85 10.70 -11.24 16.30
C THR A 85 9.63 -10.21 16.62
N VAL A 86 9.63 -9.11 15.89
CA VAL A 86 8.65 -8.02 15.97
C VAL A 86 8.04 -7.83 14.59
N ALA A 87 6.72 -7.82 14.50
CA ALA A 87 6.02 -7.51 13.26
C ALA A 87 4.96 -6.45 13.50
N VAL A 88 4.71 -5.62 12.49
CA VAL A 88 3.66 -4.60 12.53
C VAL A 88 2.98 -4.51 11.17
N LEU A 89 1.65 -4.45 11.19
CA LEU A 89 0.78 -4.21 10.02
C LEU A 89 -0.01 -2.93 10.26
N ILE A 90 0.04 -1.99 9.32
CA ILE A 90 -0.47 -0.63 9.51
C ILE A 90 -1.30 -0.23 8.30
N ASN A 91 -2.53 0.20 8.54
CA ASN A 91 -3.51 0.49 7.49
C ASN A 91 -3.70 2.00 7.22
N GLY A 92 -2.64 2.80 7.41
CA GLY A 92 -2.59 4.23 7.10
C GLY A 92 -1.75 5.05 8.08
N GLY A 93 -1.88 6.38 7.99
CA GLY A 93 -1.21 7.31 8.91
C GLY A 93 0.26 7.58 8.60
N ARG A 94 1.01 8.10 9.59
CA ARG A 94 2.46 8.33 9.52
C ARG A 94 3.20 7.02 9.80
N SER A 95 3.05 6.04 8.89
CA SER A 95 3.47 4.65 9.11
C SER A 95 4.96 4.50 9.41
N VAL A 96 5.84 5.19 8.68
CA VAL A 96 7.30 5.13 8.89
C VAL A 96 7.69 5.63 10.30
N GLU A 97 7.13 6.76 10.73
CA GLU A 97 7.37 7.31 12.07
C GLU A 97 6.84 6.35 13.15
N PHE A 98 5.62 5.83 12.98
CA PHE A 98 5.04 4.87 13.91
C PHE A 98 5.86 3.58 14.02
N GLN A 99 6.30 3.02 12.88
CA GLN A 99 7.18 1.85 12.85
C GLN A 99 8.46 2.09 13.65
N HIS A 100 9.10 3.24 13.44
CA HIS A 100 10.33 3.59 14.12
C HIS A 100 10.13 3.77 15.63
N HIS A 101 9.09 4.47 16.07
CA HIS A 101 8.77 4.61 17.50
C HIS A 101 8.48 3.26 18.16
N LEU A 102 7.64 2.43 17.51
CA LEU A 102 7.26 1.12 18.03
C LEU A 102 8.49 0.21 18.21
N VAL A 103 9.32 0.08 17.18
CA VAL A 103 10.48 -0.81 17.26
C VAL A 103 11.52 -0.27 18.23
N SER A 104 11.68 1.06 18.33
CA SER A 104 12.58 1.70 19.31
C SER A 104 12.13 1.41 20.74
N GLU A 105 10.85 1.60 21.04
CA GLU A 105 10.29 1.34 22.37
C GLU A 105 10.38 -0.15 22.74
N LEU A 106 9.98 -1.04 21.84
CA LEU A 106 9.97 -2.48 22.09
C LEU A 106 11.37 -3.05 22.27
N LEU A 107 12.32 -2.73 21.38
CA LEU A 107 13.67 -3.28 21.47
C LEU A 107 14.46 -2.70 22.64
N HIS A 108 14.24 -1.42 22.97
CA HIS A 108 14.81 -0.83 24.17
C HIS A 108 14.23 -1.47 25.44
N GLY A 109 12.91 -1.61 25.53
CA GLY A 109 12.24 -2.16 26.70
C GLY A 109 12.52 -3.65 26.93
N LEU A 110 12.63 -4.45 25.86
CA LEU A 110 12.85 -5.90 25.96
C LEU A 110 14.33 -6.25 26.11
N HIS A 111 15.22 -5.57 25.37
CA HIS A 111 16.61 -6.00 25.20
C HIS A 111 17.64 -4.90 25.44
N GLY A 112 17.21 -3.68 25.77
CA GLY A 112 18.10 -2.53 25.94
C GLY A 112 18.76 -2.03 24.66
N VAL A 113 18.35 -2.53 23.49
CA VAL A 113 18.93 -2.18 22.19
C VAL A 113 18.43 -0.80 21.76
N ARG A 114 19.35 0.12 21.43
CA ARG A 114 19.01 1.42 20.84
C ARG A 114 18.95 1.30 19.33
N VAL A 115 17.80 1.66 18.79
CA VAL A 115 17.58 1.77 17.34
C VAL A 115 18.19 3.08 16.85
N PRO A 116 18.96 3.09 15.74
CA PRO A 116 19.54 4.31 15.19
C PRO A 116 18.50 5.37 14.84
N THR A 117 18.76 6.62 15.22
CA THR A 117 17.89 7.75 14.88
C THR A 117 17.85 7.95 13.35
N PRO A 118 16.67 8.21 12.76
CA PRO A 118 16.57 8.52 11.34
C PRO A 118 17.38 9.75 10.98
N LEU A 119 17.94 9.77 9.77
CA LEU A 119 18.62 10.95 9.26
C LEU A 119 17.68 12.16 9.25
N ALA A 120 18.15 13.26 9.82
CA ALA A 120 17.47 14.55 9.80
C ALA A 120 18.37 15.58 9.08
N PRO A 121 17.78 16.66 8.54
CA PRO A 121 18.57 17.79 8.06
C PRO A 121 19.52 18.31 9.17
N PRO A 122 20.74 18.74 8.83
CA PRO A 122 21.66 19.29 9.81
C PRO A 122 21.11 20.59 10.41
N ASP A 123 21.38 20.84 11.70
CA ASP A 123 20.95 22.07 12.39
C ASP A 123 21.45 23.35 11.71
N ARG A 124 22.61 23.25 11.05
CA ARG A 124 23.15 24.31 10.20
C ARG A 124 22.86 23.97 8.74
N PRO A 125 22.06 24.78 8.03
CA PRO A 125 21.79 24.56 6.62
C PRO A 125 23.09 24.47 5.81
N VAL A 126 23.20 23.41 5.02
CA VAL A 126 24.28 23.27 4.03
C VAL A 126 23.71 23.70 2.68
N TYR A 127 24.38 24.65 2.05
CA TYR A 127 24.04 25.06 0.69
C TYR A 127 24.86 24.22 -0.29
N VAL A 128 24.16 23.56 -1.20
CA VAL A 128 24.75 22.74 -2.26
C VAL A 128 24.35 23.36 -3.60
N GLU A 129 25.27 23.34 -4.56
CA GLU A 129 24.96 23.66 -5.96
C GLU A 129 23.94 22.62 -6.45
N VAL A 130 22.73 23.07 -6.81
CA VAL A 130 21.61 22.17 -7.12
C VAL A 130 21.51 21.85 -8.60
N GLU A 131 22.01 22.73 -9.46
CA GLU A 131 21.97 22.61 -10.92
C GLU A 131 22.58 21.29 -11.42
N PRO A 132 23.74 20.81 -10.92
CA PRO A 132 24.32 19.53 -11.34
C PRO A 132 23.48 18.30 -10.97
N LEU A 133 22.54 18.45 -10.02
CA LEU A 133 21.65 17.37 -9.56
C LEU A 133 20.35 17.32 -10.37
N THR A 134 20.14 18.26 -11.31
CA THR A 134 18.98 18.27 -12.18
C THR A 134 19.15 17.28 -13.34
N GLY A 135 18.05 16.64 -13.74
CA GLY A 135 18.07 15.63 -14.80
C GLY A 135 16.99 14.57 -14.65
N VAL A 136 17.07 13.56 -15.51
CA VAL A 136 16.20 12.38 -15.48
C VAL A 136 17.03 11.19 -15.00
N TYR A 137 16.59 10.60 -13.89
CA TYR A 137 17.18 9.40 -13.30
C TYR A 137 16.25 8.22 -13.56
N GLU A 138 16.79 7.08 -13.95
CA GLU A 138 15.98 5.91 -14.31
C GLU A 138 16.48 4.66 -13.61
N ARG A 139 15.52 3.81 -13.21
CA ARG A 139 15.74 2.42 -12.84
C ARG A 139 14.57 1.57 -13.32
N ALA A 140 14.69 0.25 -13.23
CA ALA A 140 13.56 -0.64 -13.46
C ALA A 140 12.35 -0.23 -12.59
N GLY A 141 11.23 0.11 -13.23
CA GLY A 141 10.00 0.54 -12.56
C GLY A 141 10.01 1.95 -11.97
N SER A 142 10.96 2.82 -12.34
CA SER A 142 10.90 4.23 -11.91
C SER A 142 11.72 5.15 -12.82
N ARG A 143 11.12 6.28 -13.19
CA ARG A 143 11.75 7.43 -13.82
C ARG A 143 11.54 8.64 -12.92
N ILE A 144 12.61 9.33 -12.55
CA ILE A 144 12.61 10.43 -11.60
C ILE A 144 13.14 11.68 -12.30
N HIS A 145 12.32 12.71 -12.41
CA HIS A 145 12.72 14.02 -12.91
C HIS A 145 13.07 14.92 -11.75
N VAL A 146 14.32 15.36 -11.70
CA VAL A 146 14.82 16.34 -10.72
C VAL A 146 15.00 17.67 -11.44
N THR A 147 14.29 18.69 -10.97
CA THR A 147 14.35 20.05 -11.54
C THR A 147 14.71 21.06 -10.45
N SER A 148 15.33 22.18 -10.83
CA SER A 148 15.56 23.29 -9.91
C SER A 148 14.61 24.46 -10.21
N ARG A 149 14.14 25.14 -9.17
CA ARG A 149 13.44 26.43 -9.27
C ARG A 149 13.86 27.31 -8.09
N ASN A 150 14.40 28.49 -8.39
CA ASN A 150 14.90 29.44 -7.38
C ASN A 150 15.91 28.81 -6.40
N GLY A 151 16.86 28.01 -6.91
CA GLY A 151 17.86 27.33 -6.08
C GLY A 151 17.34 26.20 -5.21
N ARG A 152 16.11 25.72 -5.43
CA ARG A 152 15.50 24.58 -4.71
C ARG A 152 15.23 23.44 -5.68
N LEU A 153 15.59 22.23 -5.28
CA LEU A 153 15.25 21.01 -6.02
C LEU A 153 13.77 20.64 -5.82
N SER A 154 13.16 20.18 -6.91
CA SER A 154 11.85 19.56 -6.97
C SER A 154 12.01 18.20 -7.65
N LEU A 155 11.35 17.18 -7.11
CA LEU A 155 11.46 15.81 -7.60
C LEU A 155 10.07 15.32 -8.04
N ALA A 156 9.95 14.85 -9.26
CA ALA A 156 8.77 14.17 -9.79
C ALA A 156 9.13 12.72 -10.09
N MET A 157 8.52 11.79 -9.37
CA MET A 157 8.73 10.35 -9.57
C MET A 157 7.55 9.78 -10.37
N LEU A 158 7.88 9.08 -11.44
CA LEU A 158 6.95 8.40 -12.33
C LEU A 158 7.34 6.91 -12.34
N ASP A 159 6.35 6.01 -12.30
CA ASP A 159 6.58 4.58 -12.55
C ASP A 159 6.02 4.28 -13.95
N PRO A 160 6.88 4.14 -14.97
CA PRO A 160 6.41 3.94 -16.34
C PRO A 160 5.88 2.52 -16.59
N THR A 161 5.98 1.58 -15.65
CA THR A 161 5.63 0.16 -15.87
C THR A 161 4.72 -0.47 -14.82
N ARG A 162 4.15 0.29 -13.86
CA ARG A 162 3.18 -0.22 -12.89
C ARG A 162 2.12 0.81 -12.46
N SER A 163 0.91 0.30 -12.11
CA SER A 163 -0.14 1.06 -11.39
C SER A 163 0.44 1.81 -10.20
N PRO A 164 -0.12 2.98 -9.84
CA PRO A 164 0.21 3.69 -8.61
C PRO A 164 -0.23 2.85 -7.40
N SER A 165 0.65 1.95 -6.95
CA SER A 165 0.48 1.21 -5.70
C SER A 165 1.17 1.89 -4.52
N SER A 166 1.72 3.08 -4.73
CA SER A 166 2.30 3.93 -3.71
C SER A 166 1.76 5.35 -3.86
N THR A 167 1.04 5.86 -2.84
CA THR A 167 1.19 7.28 -2.50
C THR A 167 1.01 7.52 -1.00
N PRO A 168 2.04 8.06 -0.31
CA PRO A 168 1.87 8.98 0.80
C PRO A 168 1.01 10.17 0.38
N ARG A 169 0.27 10.76 1.33
CA ARG A 169 -0.61 11.92 1.14
C ARG A 169 0.09 13.14 0.48
N GLU A 170 1.40 13.25 0.66
CA GLU A 170 2.26 14.27 0.03
C GLU A 170 2.57 13.97 -1.44
N ILE A 171 2.84 12.71 -1.81
CA ILE A 171 3.03 12.29 -3.21
C ILE A 171 1.70 12.39 -3.98
N THR A 172 0.56 12.03 -3.37
CA THR A 172 -0.76 12.24 -4.01
C THR A 172 -1.00 13.72 -4.33
N SER A 173 -0.61 14.62 -3.42
CA SER A 173 -0.81 16.07 -3.60
C SER A 173 0.10 16.63 -4.71
N LEU A 174 1.36 16.20 -4.76
CA LEU A 174 2.30 16.56 -5.81
C LEU A 174 1.89 16.00 -7.19
N LEU A 175 1.51 14.72 -7.27
CA LEU A 175 1.02 14.10 -8.50
C LEU A 175 -0.31 14.73 -8.96
N THR A 176 -1.18 15.15 -8.04
CA THR A 176 -2.40 15.89 -8.40
C THR A 176 -2.06 17.26 -9.01
N ALA A 177 -1.06 17.96 -8.46
CA ALA A 177 -0.59 19.22 -9.02
C ALA A 177 0.07 19.03 -10.40
N ILE A 178 0.82 17.95 -10.59
CA ILE A 178 1.41 17.58 -11.88
C ILE A 178 0.33 17.23 -12.91
N TRP A 179 -0.65 16.41 -12.55
CA TRP A 179 -1.76 16.06 -13.46
C TRP A 179 -2.56 17.29 -13.92
N GLN A 180 -2.71 18.31 -13.06
CA GLN A 180 -3.43 19.56 -13.35
C GLN A 180 -2.61 20.61 -14.12
N ASP A 181 -1.40 20.29 -14.60
CA ASP A 181 -0.45 21.26 -15.19
C ASP A 181 -0.08 22.41 -14.24
N ARG A 182 -0.19 22.20 -12.92
CA ARG A 182 0.13 23.21 -11.89
C ARG A 182 1.54 23.06 -11.32
N ALA A 183 2.23 21.95 -11.60
CA ALA A 183 3.61 21.70 -11.20
C ALA A 183 4.27 20.71 -12.18
N GLY A 184 5.56 20.87 -12.49
CA GLY A 184 6.31 19.93 -13.33
C GLY A 184 6.27 20.20 -14.85
N PRO A 185 7.18 19.58 -15.62
CA PRO A 185 7.25 19.73 -17.08
C PRO A 185 6.08 19.02 -17.78
N ALA A 186 5.69 19.50 -18.97
CA ALA A 186 4.53 19.00 -19.72
C ALA A 186 4.57 17.48 -20.00
N GLU A 187 5.77 16.92 -20.17
CA GLU A 187 6.02 15.49 -20.35
C GLU A 187 5.64 14.68 -19.09
N ALA A 188 6.01 15.17 -17.90
CA ALA A 188 5.61 14.56 -16.64
C ALA A 188 4.09 14.66 -16.43
N CYS A 189 3.46 15.77 -16.80
CA CYS A 189 2.00 15.91 -16.76
C CYS A 189 1.28 14.90 -17.68
N ALA A 190 1.80 14.71 -18.90
CA ALA A 190 1.27 13.73 -19.85
C ALA A 190 1.43 12.28 -19.34
N GLU A 191 2.55 11.97 -18.68
CA GLU A 191 2.83 10.65 -18.13
C GLU A 191 1.96 10.32 -16.90
N VAL A 192 1.74 11.27 -15.97
CA VAL A 192 0.79 11.10 -14.84
C VAL A 192 -0.65 10.91 -15.36
N ARG A 193 -1.03 11.55 -16.48
CA ARG A 193 -2.32 11.29 -17.14
C ARG A 193 -2.42 9.87 -17.69
N GLY A 194 -1.29 9.31 -18.13
CA GLY A 194 -1.15 7.92 -18.56
C GLY A 194 -1.28 6.87 -17.45
N ALA A 195 -1.18 7.25 -16.17
CA ALA A 195 -1.35 6.30 -15.05
C ALA A 195 -2.77 5.71 -14.96
N ASN A 196 -3.78 6.43 -15.49
CA ASN A 196 -5.16 5.94 -15.63
C ASN A 196 -5.42 5.21 -16.97
N ASP A 197 -4.38 4.92 -17.76
CA ASP A 197 -4.46 4.10 -18.96
C ASP A 197 -4.61 2.61 -18.56
N PRO A 198 -5.74 1.95 -18.89
CA PRO A 198 -5.94 0.55 -18.56
C PRO A 198 -4.93 -0.39 -19.26
N GLY A 199 -4.25 0.05 -20.32
CA GLY A 199 -3.19 -0.71 -20.99
C GLY A 199 -1.84 -0.69 -20.28
N ARG A 200 -1.67 0.18 -19.27
CA ARG A 200 -0.40 0.40 -18.55
C ARG A 200 -0.50 0.14 -17.04
N SER A 201 -1.70 -0.08 -16.52
CA SER A 201 -2.00 -0.25 -15.10
C SER A 201 -2.89 -1.49 -14.87
N PRO A 202 -2.75 -2.22 -13.75
CA PRO A 202 -3.74 -3.15 -13.24
C PRO A 202 -5.17 -2.62 -13.40
N SER A 203 -5.85 -3.20 -14.38
CA SER A 203 -7.19 -2.81 -14.78
C SER A 203 -8.12 -4.01 -14.72
N SER A 204 -9.39 -3.73 -14.47
CA SER A 204 -10.45 -4.74 -14.48
C SER A 204 -11.76 -4.06 -14.86
N THR A 205 -12.78 -4.87 -15.11
CA THR A 205 -14.13 -4.40 -15.44
C THR A 205 -15.09 -4.63 -14.27
N PRO A 206 -16.17 -3.84 -14.14
CA PRO A 206 -17.23 -4.12 -13.17
C PRO A 206 -17.74 -5.57 -13.24
N ARG A 207 -17.84 -6.12 -14.46
CA ARG A 207 -18.26 -7.51 -14.70
C ARG A 207 -17.29 -8.54 -14.09
N GLN A 208 -15.99 -8.38 -14.32
CA GLN A 208 -14.97 -9.29 -13.79
C GLN A 208 -14.92 -9.21 -12.26
N VAL A 209 -14.94 -8.00 -11.70
CA VAL A 209 -14.89 -7.81 -10.24
C VAL A 209 -16.14 -8.36 -9.56
N THR A 210 -17.34 -8.09 -10.09
CA THR A 210 -18.57 -8.68 -9.53
C THR A 210 -18.63 -10.19 -9.69
N GLY A 211 -18.08 -10.74 -10.79
CA GLY A 211 -17.90 -12.18 -10.96
C GLY A 211 -16.99 -12.80 -9.89
N LEU A 212 -15.85 -12.16 -9.61
CA LEU A 212 -14.94 -12.58 -8.54
C LEU A 212 -15.62 -12.50 -7.16
N LEU A 213 -16.32 -11.41 -6.86
CA LEU A 213 -17.05 -11.27 -5.59
C LEU A 213 -18.13 -12.35 -5.42
N ALA A 214 -18.84 -12.68 -6.49
CA ALA A 214 -19.81 -13.77 -6.49
C ALA A 214 -19.14 -15.12 -6.19
N ALA A 215 -17.99 -15.40 -6.84
CA ALA A 215 -17.22 -16.62 -6.57
C ALA A 215 -16.70 -16.66 -5.13
N ILE A 216 -16.20 -15.55 -4.57
CA ILE A 216 -15.78 -15.46 -3.16
C ILE A 216 -16.96 -15.74 -2.23
N TRP A 217 -18.14 -15.17 -2.50
CA TRP A 217 -19.33 -15.39 -1.66
C TRP A 217 -19.92 -16.79 -1.75
N ARG A 218 -19.60 -17.54 -2.80
CA ARG A 218 -19.98 -18.95 -2.98
C ARG A 218 -18.88 -19.96 -2.60
N ASN A 219 -17.72 -19.48 -2.13
CA ASN A 219 -16.52 -20.32 -1.88
C ASN A 219 -15.98 -21.03 -3.13
N GLU A 220 -16.11 -20.41 -4.30
CA GLU A 220 -15.64 -20.92 -5.59
C GLU A 220 -14.31 -20.28 -6.03
N ALA A 221 -13.91 -19.17 -5.41
CA ALA A 221 -12.69 -18.44 -5.77
C ALA A 221 -11.40 -19.04 -5.16
N GLY A 222 -11.53 -19.93 -4.17
CA GLY A 222 -10.42 -20.52 -3.42
C GLY A 222 -10.94 -21.43 -2.31
N THR A 223 -10.11 -21.72 -1.30
CA THR A 223 -10.56 -22.51 -0.14
C THR A 223 -11.67 -21.78 0.62
N ALA A 224 -12.55 -22.52 1.29
CA ALA A 224 -13.64 -21.94 2.08
C ALA A 224 -13.11 -21.00 3.20
N GLN A 225 -11.95 -21.33 3.78
CA GLN A 225 -11.28 -20.50 4.78
C GLN A 225 -10.82 -19.16 4.18
N ALA A 226 -10.12 -19.17 3.05
CA ALA A 226 -9.67 -17.94 2.40
C ALA A 226 -10.85 -17.06 1.96
N CYS A 227 -11.91 -17.68 1.43
CA CYS A 227 -13.12 -16.95 1.05
C CYS A 227 -13.82 -16.34 2.28
N ALA A 228 -13.85 -17.05 3.43
CA ALA A 228 -14.39 -16.52 4.68
C ALA A 228 -13.58 -15.34 5.21
N GLU A 229 -12.24 -15.43 5.14
CA GLU A 229 -11.34 -14.35 5.54
C GLU A 229 -11.56 -13.09 4.69
N VAL A 230 -11.65 -13.22 3.36
CA VAL A 230 -11.93 -12.08 2.46
C VAL A 230 -13.27 -11.43 2.79
N ARG A 231 -14.33 -12.23 3.04
CA ARG A 231 -15.65 -11.71 3.42
C ARG A 231 -15.59 -10.94 4.74
N ASP A 232 -14.87 -11.47 5.74
CA ASP A 232 -14.68 -10.81 7.03
C ASP A 232 -13.94 -9.48 6.87
N ILE A 233 -12.81 -9.46 6.16
CA ILE A 233 -12.05 -8.24 5.89
C ILE A 233 -12.91 -7.19 5.18
N MET A 234 -13.61 -7.57 4.11
CA MET A 234 -14.47 -6.66 3.36
C MET A 234 -15.63 -6.12 4.20
N SER A 235 -16.14 -6.90 5.16
CA SER A 235 -17.22 -6.47 6.05
C SER A 235 -16.81 -5.38 7.04
N ARG A 236 -15.50 -5.25 7.30
CA ARG A 236 -14.92 -4.27 8.23
C ARG A 236 -14.54 -2.95 7.56
N GLN A 237 -15.05 -2.68 6.35
CA GLN A 237 -14.77 -1.42 5.66
C GLN A 237 -15.25 -0.21 6.49
N VAL A 238 -14.36 0.76 6.69
CA VAL A 238 -14.64 1.98 7.47
C VAL A 238 -15.23 3.09 6.60
N LEU A 239 -15.00 3.04 5.28
CA LEU A 239 -15.43 4.08 4.36
C LEU A 239 -16.90 3.91 3.99
N GLN A 240 -17.77 4.68 4.64
CA GLN A 240 -19.24 4.58 4.46
C GLN A 240 -19.82 5.62 3.49
N HIS A 241 -19.00 6.52 2.94
CA HIS A 241 -19.43 7.68 2.16
C HIS A 241 -19.84 7.39 0.71
N ARG A 242 -19.87 6.12 0.27
CA ARG A 242 -20.20 5.69 -1.09
C ARG A 242 -21.23 4.56 -1.10
N LEU A 243 -20.84 3.29 -1.33
CA LEU A 243 -21.75 2.14 -1.47
C LEU A 243 -22.67 2.02 -0.27
N VAL A 244 -22.13 2.13 0.94
CA VAL A 244 -22.91 2.08 2.19
C VAL A 244 -23.97 3.17 2.22
N SER A 245 -23.63 4.40 1.83
CA SER A 245 -24.59 5.53 1.81
C SER A 245 -25.74 5.35 0.81
N GLY A 246 -25.63 4.39 -0.12
CA GLY A 246 -26.67 4.06 -1.08
C GLY A 246 -27.80 3.20 -0.52
N PHE A 247 -27.65 2.54 0.63
CA PHE A 247 -28.62 1.57 1.14
C PHE A 247 -29.20 1.98 2.50
N PRO A 248 -30.45 1.60 2.81
CA PRO A 248 -31.08 1.92 4.09
C PRO A 248 -30.47 1.10 5.23
N ASP A 249 -30.77 1.52 6.46
CA ASP A 249 -30.41 0.79 7.66
C ASP A 249 -30.92 -0.66 7.62
N GLY A 250 -30.13 -1.59 8.16
CA GLY A 250 -30.41 -3.02 8.15
C GLY A 250 -29.90 -3.78 6.92
N VAL A 251 -29.50 -3.09 5.85
CA VAL A 251 -28.76 -3.69 4.72
C VAL A 251 -27.28 -3.73 5.06
N ARG A 252 -26.67 -4.92 5.07
CA ARG A 252 -25.25 -5.07 5.33
C ARG A 252 -24.45 -4.89 4.04
N THR A 253 -23.30 -4.24 4.14
CA THR A 253 -22.42 -4.00 3.00
C THR A 253 -20.98 -4.39 3.34
N ALA A 254 -20.38 -5.26 2.52
CA ALA A 254 -18.97 -5.59 2.58
C ALA A 254 -18.31 -5.13 1.28
N GLY A 255 -17.20 -4.38 1.34
CA GLY A 255 -16.73 -3.66 0.17
C GLY A 255 -15.28 -3.23 0.22
N LYS A 256 -14.80 -2.79 -0.94
CA LYS A 256 -13.51 -2.14 -1.11
C LYS A 256 -13.69 -0.88 -1.96
N THR A 257 -13.37 0.25 -1.36
CA THR A 257 -13.27 1.52 -2.07
C THR A 257 -11.94 1.63 -2.81
N GLY A 258 -11.96 2.14 -4.04
CA GLY A 258 -10.78 2.49 -4.83
C GLY A 258 -10.84 3.96 -5.25
N THR A 259 -9.76 4.71 -5.05
CA THR A 259 -9.65 6.09 -5.53
C THR A 259 -8.24 6.29 -6.06
N ASP A 260 -8.16 6.72 -7.31
CA ASP A 260 -6.89 6.99 -7.97
C ASP A 260 -7.07 8.15 -8.96
N PHE A 261 -6.57 9.34 -8.61
CA PHE A 261 -6.81 10.59 -9.33
C PHE A 261 -8.28 10.82 -9.71
N ALA A 262 -8.58 10.71 -11.01
CA ALA A 262 -9.90 10.87 -11.61
C ALA A 262 -10.75 9.59 -11.54
N VAL A 263 -10.18 8.45 -11.15
CA VAL A 263 -10.88 7.18 -11.02
C VAL A 263 -11.43 7.03 -9.61
N ARG A 264 -12.72 6.74 -9.50
CA ARG A 264 -13.42 6.50 -8.24
C ARG A 264 -14.27 5.25 -8.40
N ASN A 265 -13.84 4.19 -7.74
CA ASN A 265 -14.47 2.88 -7.84
C ASN A 265 -14.95 2.43 -6.47
N GLU A 266 -15.95 1.58 -6.49
CA GLU A 266 -16.27 0.74 -5.36
C GLU A 266 -16.88 -0.57 -5.82
N ALA A 267 -16.43 -1.63 -5.18
CA ALA A 267 -16.98 -2.95 -5.39
C ALA A 267 -17.23 -3.62 -4.05
N GLY A 268 -18.34 -4.34 -3.95
CA GLY A 268 -18.76 -4.97 -2.71
C GLY A 268 -19.96 -5.87 -2.88
N VAL A 269 -20.37 -6.49 -1.79
CA VAL A 269 -21.58 -7.29 -1.69
C VAL A 269 -22.54 -6.63 -0.73
N VAL A 270 -23.78 -6.49 -1.19
CA VAL A 270 -24.93 -5.96 -0.45
C VAL A 270 -25.79 -7.12 -0.02
N GLU A 271 -26.09 -7.23 1.28
CA GLU A 271 -26.87 -8.31 1.86
C GLU A 271 -28.09 -7.76 2.60
N TYR A 272 -29.27 -8.22 2.18
CA TYR A 272 -30.54 -7.81 2.76
C TYR A 272 -30.96 -8.74 3.91
N PRO A 273 -31.90 -8.31 4.77
CA PRO A 273 -32.44 -9.14 5.85
C PRO A 273 -33.11 -10.45 5.38
N ASP A 274 -33.56 -10.50 4.12
CA ASP A 274 -34.10 -11.70 3.47
C ASP A 274 -33.02 -12.68 2.99
N ASN A 275 -31.75 -12.47 3.38
CA ASN A 275 -30.56 -13.21 2.98
C ASN A 275 -30.23 -13.14 1.48
N LYS A 276 -30.93 -12.33 0.68
CA LYS A 276 -30.53 -12.09 -0.72
C LYS A 276 -29.29 -11.22 -0.77
N ARG A 277 -28.35 -11.60 -1.64
CA ARG A 277 -27.03 -10.97 -1.77
C ARG A 277 -26.79 -10.53 -3.21
N TYR A 278 -26.18 -9.36 -3.36
CA TYR A 278 -25.89 -8.75 -4.65
C TYR A 278 -24.45 -8.29 -4.69
N ALA A 279 -23.66 -8.85 -5.61
CA ALA A 279 -22.34 -8.31 -5.94
C ALA A 279 -22.52 -7.06 -6.80
N VAL A 280 -21.91 -5.96 -6.37
CA VAL A 280 -22.02 -4.64 -6.99
C VAL A 280 -20.62 -4.12 -7.29
N GLY A 281 -20.44 -3.53 -8.46
CA GLY A 281 -19.23 -2.83 -8.85
C GLY A 281 -19.60 -1.57 -9.62
N VAL A 282 -19.24 -0.40 -9.11
CA VAL A 282 -19.45 0.90 -9.76
C VAL A 282 -18.09 1.54 -9.98
N PHE A 283 -17.78 1.83 -11.24
CA PHE A 283 -16.48 2.34 -11.66
C PHE A 283 -16.72 3.68 -12.36
N LEU A 284 -16.21 4.76 -11.79
CA LEU A 284 -16.38 6.10 -12.32
C LEU A 284 -15.03 6.70 -12.72
N ARG A 285 -15.05 7.48 -13.80
CA ARG A 285 -13.98 8.39 -14.19
C ARG A 285 -14.54 9.80 -14.23
N THR A 286 -13.94 10.70 -13.47
CA THR A 286 -14.32 12.11 -13.39
C THR A 286 -13.46 12.96 -14.32
N GLY A 287 -13.95 14.14 -14.72
CA GLY A 287 -13.13 15.13 -15.43
C GLY A 287 -12.13 15.86 -14.53
N SER A 288 -12.22 15.67 -13.20
CA SER A 288 -11.41 16.36 -12.20
C SER A 288 -10.65 15.36 -11.32
N PRO A 289 -9.39 15.62 -10.95
CA PRO A 289 -8.62 14.78 -10.05
C PRO A 289 -8.79 15.23 -8.58
N ALA A 290 -9.75 16.11 -8.29
CA ALA A 290 -9.97 16.62 -6.94
C ALA A 290 -10.16 15.45 -5.95
N THR A 291 -9.45 15.50 -4.83
CA THR A 291 -9.48 14.42 -3.84
C THR A 291 -10.82 14.35 -3.11
N ARG A 292 -11.47 15.49 -2.86
CA ARG A 292 -12.82 15.58 -2.26
C ARG A 292 -13.87 15.84 -3.35
N GLN A 293 -14.70 14.84 -3.65
CA GLN A 293 -15.80 14.95 -4.62
C GLN A 293 -17.07 14.27 -4.06
N PRO A 294 -17.70 14.81 -3.00
CA PRO A 294 -18.78 14.14 -2.28
C PRO A 294 -20.00 13.82 -3.16
N LEU A 295 -20.30 14.64 -4.17
CA LEU A 295 -21.39 14.38 -5.11
C LEU A 295 -21.09 13.17 -6.01
N VAL A 296 -19.85 13.01 -6.45
CA VAL A 296 -19.43 11.83 -7.24
C VAL A 296 -19.40 10.58 -6.35
N ASP A 297 -18.90 10.72 -5.12
CA ASP A 297 -18.88 9.64 -4.15
C ASP A 297 -20.31 9.15 -3.83
N ARG A 298 -21.27 10.08 -3.67
CA ARG A 298 -22.70 9.76 -3.51
C ARG A 298 -23.32 9.07 -4.74
N ALA A 299 -22.93 9.48 -5.95
CA ALA A 299 -23.44 8.87 -7.19
C ALA A 299 -23.12 7.38 -7.28
N ILE A 300 -22.01 6.92 -6.66
CA ILE A 300 -21.68 5.49 -6.56
C ILE A 300 -22.75 4.72 -5.78
N GLY A 301 -23.13 5.22 -4.60
CA GLY A 301 -24.19 4.62 -3.78
C GLY A 301 -25.56 4.65 -4.48
N GLU A 302 -25.90 5.75 -5.14
CA GLU A 302 -27.16 5.89 -5.87
C GLU A 302 -27.25 4.91 -7.06
N ALA A 303 -26.18 4.79 -7.86
CA ALA A 303 -26.11 3.85 -8.97
C ALA A 303 -26.20 2.40 -8.48
N ALA A 304 -25.51 2.06 -7.40
CA ALA A 304 -25.58 0.75 -6.77
C ALA A 304 -27.00 0.40 -6.32
N ARG A 305 -27.67 1.32 -5.61
CA ARG A 305 -29.06 1.13 -5.16
C ARG A 305 -30.01 0.94 -6.33
N ALA A 306 -29.87 1.74 -7.39
CA ALA A 306 -30.73 1.63 -8.58
C ALA A 306 -30.56 0.27 -9.26
N ALA A 307 -29.32 -0.20 -9.46
CA ALA A 307 -29.03 -1.48 -10.08
C ALA A 307 -29.57 -2.66 -9.24
N VAL A 308 -29.32 -2.65 -7.93
CA VAL A 308 -29.84 -3.69 -7.03
C VAL A 308 -31.36 -3.66 -6.94
N GLY A 309 -31.96 -2.47 -6.88
CA GLY A 309 -33.40 -2.28 -6.89
C GLY A 309 -34.05 -2.89 -8.13
N HIS A 310 -33.44 -2.68 -9.31
CA HIS A 310 -33.90 -3.30 -10.55
C HIS A 310 -33.87 -4.83 -10.47
N LEU A 311 -32.75 -5.44 -10.05
CA LEU A 311 -32.63 -6.89 -9.90
C LEU A 311 -33.60 -7.47 -8.87
N ARG A 312 -33.92 -6.72 -7.81
CA ARG A 312 -34.91 -7.12 -6.79
C ARG A 312 -36.35 -7.02 -7.27
N SER A 313 -36.63 -6.18 -8.26
CA SER A 313 -37.96 -6.05 -8.87
C SER A 313 -38.25 -7.08 -9.95
N GLN A 314 -37.21 -7.81 -10.41
CA GLN A 314 -37.38 -8.93 -11.31
C GLN A 314 -37.87 -10.16 -10.52
N PRO A 315 -38.82 -10.93 -11.09
CA PRO A 315 -39.41 -12.09 -10.44
C PRO A 315 -38.41 -13.24 -10.22
#